data_AF-A0A9W9JAI7-F1
#
_entry.id   AF-A0A9W9JAI7-F1
#
_cell.length_a   1.000
_cell.length_b   1.000
_cell.length_c   1.000
_cell.angle_alpha   90.00
_cell.angle_beta   90.00
_cell.angle_gamma   90.00
#
_symmetry.space_group_name_H-M   'P 1'
#
loop_
_entity.id
_entity.type
_entity.pdbx_description
1 polymer ?
#
loop_
_entity_poly.entity_id
_entity_poly.type
_entity_poly.pdbx_seq_one_letter_code
_entity_poly.pdbx_strand_id
1 'polypeptide(L)'
;MSATGAQLGSSCGFSTRISLRWVPEVPEEITDTIVLSVGEWFLDLRMDKKSGSIDWAMAGTRIEENPKEIPLKVVFTRELDSLNEIGIKDIGNFSPRPDGTDLESGEMPRTDVPGAPMTAFEEVWRELPFREGPEGAKKGISWILESDDAPLALGEQEGQVTVTKIFMGRLWGTYLAFQQTQTHSSQKDESGVWSVKRSGSEVSARREEWSSRWEEKYVVGPDGADVPSMKNGYSGEGMGKWRIPGEKVVIQGKSFIVRAFEEIQ
;
A
#
# COMPACT_ATOMS: atom_id res chain seq x y z
N MET A 1 8.54 -10.12 23.09
CA MET A 1 7.54 -11.01 22.44
C MET A 1 6.78 -10.14 21.48
N SER A 2 7.04 -10.30 20.19
CA SER A 2 6.34 -9.59 19.11
C SER A 2 4.89 -10.09 19.04
N ALA A 3 3.93 -9.19 18.87
CA ALA A 3 2.50 -9.49 18.82
C ALA A 3 1.91 -9.02 17.48
N THR A 4 0.85 -9.67 17.02
CA THR A 4 0.10 -9.22 15.83
C THR A 4 -0.82 -8.05 16.17
N GLY A 5 -1.38 -7.38 15.16
CA GLY A 5 -2.31 -6.28 15.36
C GLY A 5 -3.55 -6.74 16.12
N ALA A 6 -4.12 -7.88 15.71
CA ALA A 6 -5.27 -8.48 16.38
C ALA A 6 -5.01 -8.77 17.87
N GLN A 7 -3.82 -9.27 18.22
CA GLN A 7 -3.44 -9.55 19.61
C GLN A 7 -3.28 -8.29 20.47
N LEU A 8 -3.02 -7.15 19.84
CA LEU A 8 -2.86 -5.86 20.49
C LEU A 8 -4.17 -5.04 20.53
N GLY A 9 -5.25 -5.51 19.88
CA GLY A 9 -6.45 -4.70 19.65
C GLY A 9 -6.19 -3.49 18.75
N SER A 10 -5.17 -3.59 17.89
CA SER A 10 -4.75 -2.57 16.94
C SER A 10 -5.68 -2.53 15.73
N SER A 11 -5.86 -1.35 15.17
CA SER A 11 -6.47 -1.16 13.83
C SER A 11 -5.44 -1.29 12.69
N CYS A 12 -4.18 -1.56 13.02
CA CYS A 12 -3.13 -1.83 12.05
C CYS A 12 -3.09 -3.30 11.66
N GLY A 13 -2.68 -3.59 10.44
CA GLY A 13 -2.42 -4.93 9.93
C GLY A 13 -1.03 -5.03 9.34
N PHE A 14 -0.37 -6.16 9.52
CA PHE A 14 0.86 -6.50 8.82
C PHE A 14 0.77 -7.93 8.36
N SER A 15 0.87 -8.18 7.06
CA SER A 15 0.60 -9.49 6.48
C SER A 15 1.62 -9.85 5.41
N THR A 16 1.79 -11.15 5.20
CA THR A 16 2.53 -11.73 4.07
C THR A 16 1.64 -12.69 3.32
N ARG A 17 1.81 -12.75 2.00
CA ARG A 17 1.21 -13.80 1.19
C ARG A 17 2.03 -15.08 1.34
N ILE A 18 1.33 -16.20 1.53
CA ILE A 18 1.87 -17.56 1.65
C ILE A 18 1.92 -18.24 0.27
N SER A 19 0.93 -17.97 -0.57
CA SER A 19 0.82 -18.49 -1.93
C SER A 19 -0.21 -17.71 -2.73
N LEU A 20 0.00 -17.64 -4.04
CA LEU A 20 -0.98 -17.31 -5.06
C LEU A 20 -1.19 -18.52 -5.96
N ARG A 21 -2.42 -18.74 -6.44
CA ARG A 21 -2.67 -19.52 -7.66
C ARG A 21 -3.68 -18.83 -8.55
N TRP A 22 -3.50 -19.01 -9.85
CA TRP A 22 -4.56 -18.89 -10.83
C TRP A 22 -5.28 -20.23 -10.93
N VAL A 23 -6.58 -20.30 -10.69
CA VAL A 23 -7.28 -21.60 -10.63
C VAL A 23 -7.32 -22.24 -12.03
N PRO A 24 -6.97 -23.54 -12.20
CA PRO A 24 -6.71 -24.57 -11.18
C PRO A 24 -5.22 -24.89 -10.96
N GLU A 25 -4.31 -23.96 -11.24
CA GLU A 25 -2.86 -24.15 -11.06
C GLU A 25 -2.49 -24.45 -9.60
N VAL A 26 -1.28 -24.97 -9.42
CA VAL A 26 -0.75 -25.29 -8.08
C VAL A 26 -0.38 -23.97 -7.37
N PRO A 27 -0.75 -23.79 -6.09
CA PRO A 27 -0.32 -22.62 -5.31
C PRO A 27 1.20 -22.52 -5.22
N GLU A 28 1.74 -21.35 -5.49
CA GLU A 28 3.15 -21.02 -5.36
C GLU A 28 3.31 -19.60 -4.81
N GLU A 29 4.42 -19.33 -4.11
CA GLU A 29 4.78 -17.97 -3.71
C GLU A 29 6.14 -17.58 -4.29
N ILE A 30 6.10 -16.85 -5.39
CA ILE A 30 7.29 -16.38 -6.08
C ILE A 30 7.77 -15.02 -5.57
N THR A 31 7.03 -14.34 -4.68
CA THR A 31 7.38 -13.00 -4.19
C THR A 31 7.64 -12.93 -2.68
N ASP A 32 8.51 -12.01 -2.23
CA ASP A 32 8.54 -11.50 -0.85
C ASP A 32 7.48 -10.41 -0.77
N THR A 33 6.24 -10.82 -0.50
CA THR A 33 5.08 -9.94 -0.36
C THR A 33 4.93 -9.49 1.08
N ILE A 34 4.83 -8.18 1.27
CA ILE A 34 4.34 -7.61 2.53
C ILE A 34 3.24 -6.57 2.27
N VAL A 35 2.22 -6.61 3.12
CA VAL A 35 1.16 -5.61 3.17
C VAL A 35 1.16 -5.03 4.57
N LEU A 36 1.23 -3.70 4.66
CA LEU A 36 0.96 -2.99 5.90
C LEU A 36 -0.29 -2.13 5.75
N SER A 37 -1.10 -2.07 6.79
CA SER A 37 -2.27 -1.21 6.87
C SER A 37 -2.35 -0.47 8.19
N VAL A 38 -2.91 0.73 8.15
CA VAL A 38 -3.22 1.56 9.32
C VAL A 38 -4.61 2.16 9.08
N GLY A 39 -5.60 1.73 9.86
CA GLY A 39 -7.00 2.05 9.58
C GLY A 39 -7.40 1.56 8.18
N GLU A 40 -8.01 2.43 7.39
CA GLU A 40 -8.48 2.10 6.03
C GLU A 40 -7.40 2.22 4.95
N TRP A 41 -6.14 2.54 5.29
CA TRP A 41 -5.09 2.76 4.30
C TRP A 41 -4.09 1.61 4.28
N PHE A 42 -3.51 1.32 3.11
CA PHE A 42 -2.54 0.24 2.98
C PHE A 42 -1.42 0.57 1.97
N LEU A 43 -0.29 -0.13 2.14
CA LEU A 43 0.78 -0.27 1.17
C LEU A 43 1.06 -1.77 0.99
N ASP A 44 0.99 -2.27 -0.25
CA ASP A 44 1.33 -3.63 -0.65
C ASP A 44 2.58 -3.59 -1.55
N LEU A 45 3.64 -4.28 -1.14
CA LEU A 45 4.86 -4.46 -1.91
C LEU A 45 5.11 -5.96 -2.14
N ARG A 46 5.17 -6.35 -3.41
CA ARG A 46 5.52 -7.69 -3.87
C ARG A 46 6.83 -7.63 -4.63
N MET A 47 7.88 -8.19 -4.04
CA MET A 47 9.19 -8.28 -4.68
C MET A 47 9.38 -9.67 -5.28
N ASP A 48 9.66 -9.78 -6.57
CA ASP A 48 10.01 -11.07 -7.17
C ASP A 48 11.27 -11.64 -6.52
N LYS A 49 11.19 -12.87 -6.01
CA LYS A 49 12.30 -13.49 -5.26
C LYS A 49 13.51 -13.79 -6.13
N LYS A 50 13.34 -13.93 -7.44
CA LYS A 50 14.39 -14.36 -8.36
C LYS A 50 15.15 -13.18 -8.94
N SER A 51 14.45 -12.16 -9.42
CA SER A 51 15.03 -10.95 -10.02
C SER A 51 15.34 -9.88 -8.98
N GLY A 52 14.63 -9.86 -7.85
CA GLY A 52 14.66 -8.76 -6.89
C GLY A 52 14.00 -7.48 -7.41
N SER A 53 13.24 -7.55 -8.51
CA SER A 53 12.44 -6.43 -9.04
C SER A 53 11.07 -6.36 -8.37
N ILE A 54 10.40 -5.22 -8.52
CA ILE A 54 8.98 -5.10 -8.16
C ILE A 54 8.20 -6.01 -9.10
N ASP A 55 7.45 -6.95 -8.54
CA ASP A 55 6.42 -7.73 -9.23
C ASP A 55 5.12 -6.90 -9.27
N TRP A 56 4.72 -6.39 -8.11
CA TRP A 56 3.60 -5.47 -7.97
C TRP A 56 3.81 -4.56 -6.74
N ALA A 57 3.56 -3.27 -6.89
CA ALA A 57 3.48 -2.31 -5.79
C ALA A 57 2.22 -1.47 -5.92
N MET A 58 1.45 -1.38 -4.84
CA MET A 58 0.21 -0.59 -4.82
C MET A 58 -0.05 0.04 -3.46
N ALA A 59 -0.70 1.21 -3.47
CA ALA A 59 -1.15 1.89 -2.26
C ALA A 59 -2.50 2.57 -2.47
N GLY A 60 -3.29 2.63 -1.41
CA GLY A 60 -4.61 3.25 -1.42
C GLY A 60 -5.42 2.84 -0.20
N THR A 61 -6.73 2.64 -0.38
CA THR A 61 -7.64 2.29 0.72
C THR A 61 -8.09 0.84 0.68
N ARG A 62 -8.20 0.21 1.84
CA ARG A 62 -8.79 -1.10 2.09
C ARG A 62 -10.07 -0.90 2.91
N ILE A 63 -11.23 -1.09 2.28
CA ILE A 63 -12.54 -0.87 2.92
C ILE A 63 -13.25 -2.20 3.08
N GLU A 64 -13.63 -2.53 4.30
CA GLU A 64 -14.40 -3.73 4.61
C GLU A 64 -15.89 -3.47 4.39
N GLU A 65 -16.50 -4.21 3.47
CA GLU A 65 -17.96 -4.21 3.27
C GLU A 65 -18.59 -5.30 4.15
N ASN A 66 -19.57 -4.91 4.96
CA ASN A 66 -20.28 -5.79 5.88
C ASN A 66 -19.34 -6.65 6.75
N PRO A 67 -18.60 -6.08 7.72
CA PRO A 67 -17.57 -6.78 8.54
C PRO A 67 -18.02 -8.04 9.31
N LYS A 68 -19.31 -8.39 9.27
CA LYS A 68 -19.91 -9.55 9.95
C LYS A 68 -20.25 -10.70 8.99
N GLU A 69 -20.07 -10.53 7.68
CA GLU A 69 -20.33 -11.55 6.66
C GLU A 69 -19.06 -12.35 6.32
N ILE A 70 -19.23 -13.62 5.97
CA ILE A 70 -18.17 -14.52 5.51
C ILE A 70 -18.61 -15.14 4.17
N PRO A 71 -17.84 -14.98 3.08
CA PRO A 71 -16.57 -14.26 3.00
C PRO A 71 -16.72 -12.75 3.28
N LEU A 72 -15.74 -12.18 3.97
CA LEU A 72 -15.62 -10.74 4.18
C LEU A 72 -15.27 -10.11 2.84
N LYS A 73 -16.14 -9.24 2.34
CA LYS A 73 -15.86 -8.49 1.12
C LYS A 73 -15.00 -7.28 1.44
N VAL A 74 -13.91 -7.12 0.71
CA VAL A 74 -12.98 -6.00 0.87
C VAL A 74 -12.82 -5.29 -0.46
N VAL A 75 -13.00 -3.98 -0.46
CA VAL A 75 -12.81 -3.12 -1.62
C VAL A 75 -11.48 -2.40 -1.49
N PHE A 76 -10.60 -2.62 -2.45
CA PHE A 76 -9.32 -1.95 -2.57
C PHE A 76 -9.41 -0.83 -3.59
N THR A 77 -9.02 0.39 -3.19
CA THR A 77 -8.73 1.46 -4.15
C THR A 77 -7.22 1.53 -4.38
N ARG A 78 -6.83 1.86 -5.61
CA ARG A 78 -5.42 1.90 -6.01
C ARG A 78 -5.05 3.30 -6.46
N GLU A 79 -4.57 4.13 -5.55
CA GLU A 79 -4.16 5.51 -5.82
C GLU A 79 -2.73 5.61 -6.37
N LEU A 80 -1.93 4.55 -6.17
CA LEU A 80 -0.65 4.28 -6.80
C LEU A 80 -0.61 2.79 -7.17
N ASP A 81 -0.20 2.46 -8.39
CA ASP A 81 -0.15 1.08 -8.87
C ASP A 81 0.95 0.91 -9.95
N SER A 82 1.87 -0.04 -9.76
CA SER A 82 2.94 -0.34 -10.72
C SER A 82 2.45 -1.00 -12.01
N LEU A 83 1.25 -1.58 -12.02
CA LEU A 83 0.60 -2.12 -13.21
C LEU A 83 -0.28 -1.09 -13.92
N ASN A 84 -0.22 0.18 -13.48
CA ASN A 84 -0.88 1.31 -14.11
C ASN A 84 -2.42 1.25 -14.10
N GLU A 85 -3.01 0.56 -13.11
CA GLU A 85 -4.44 0.45 -12.88
C GLU A 85 -4.94 1.47 -11.83
N ILE A 86 -4.51 2.72 -11.97
CA ILE A 86 -4.74 3.79 -10.99
C ILE A 86 -6.21 4.24 -10.98
N GLY A 87 -6.79 4.38 -9.79
CA GLY A 87 -8.17 4.80 -9.55
C GLY A 87 -9.21 3.69 -9.76
N ILE A 88 -8.75 2.45 -10.04
CA ILE A 88 -9.62 1.28 -10.17
C ILE A 88 -9.93 0.73 -8.77
N LYS A 89 -11.14 0.18 -8.63
CA LYS A 89 -11.57 -0.59 -7.46
C LYS A 89 -11.42 -2.08 -7.74
N ASP A 90 -10.76 -2.79 -6.85
CA ASP A 90 -10.69 -4.25 -6.85
C ASP A 90 -11.48 -4.81 -5.66
N ILE A 91 -12.00 -6.03 -5.81
CA ILE A 91 -12.83 -6.70 -4.80
C ILE A 91 -12.20 -8.04 -4.43
N GLY A 92 -11.70 -8.13 -3.21
CA GLY A 92 -11.25 -9.38 -2.59
C GLY A 92 -12.32 -9.97 -1.68
N ASN A 93 -12.51 -11.29 -1.72
CA ASN A 93 -13.37 -12.02 -0.79
C ASN A 93 -12.51 -12.85 0.17
N PHE A 94 -12.51 -12.48 1.45
CA PHE A 94 -11.66 -13.05 2.49
C PHE A 94 -12.44 -14.06 3.34
N SER A 95 -11.93 -15.28 3.43
CA SER A 95 -12.47 -16.34 4.28
C SER A 95 -11.42 -16.78 5.29
N PRO A 96 -11.68 -16.67 6.61
CA PRO A 96 -10.76 -17.16 7.61
C PRO A 96 -10.66 -18.67 7.56
N ARG A 97 -9.45 -19.19 7.76
CA ARG A 97 -9.16 -20.63 7.74
C ARG A 97 -8.84 -21.16 9.15
N PRO A 98 -9.05 -22.47 9.40
CA PRO A 98 -8.78 -23.08 10.71
C PRO A 98 -7.30 -22.99 11.17
N ASP A 99 -6.36 -22.80 10.24
CA ASP A 99 -4.93 -22.65 10.51
C ASP A 99 -4.51 -21.21 10.87
N GLY A 100 -5.48 -20.29 11.00
CA GLY A 100 -5.23 -18.88 11.32
C GLY A 100 -4.75 -18.05 10.13
N THR A 101 -4.82 -18.60 8.91
CA THR A 101 -4.60 -17.86 7.65
C THR A 101 -5.94 -17.37 7.09
N ASP A 102 -5.89 -16.44 6.15
CA ASP A 102 -7.05 -16.02 5.37
C ASP A 102 -6.90 -16.47 3.92
N LEU A 103 -7.99 -16.98 3.34
CA LEU A 103 -8.11 -17.18 1.90
C LEU A 103 -8.76 -15.96 1.28
N GLU A 104 -8.01 -15.22 0.47
CA GLU A 104 -8.56 -14.24 -0.45
C GLU A 104 -8.88 -14.90 -1.79
N SER A 105 -10.03 -14.58 -2.35
CA SER A 105 -10.46 -15.07 -3.66
C SER A 105 -11.17 -13.98 -4.45
N GLY A 106 -11.03 -14.04 -5.77
CA GLY A 106 -11.64 -13.09 -6.69
C GLY A 106 -11.36 -13.47 -8.14
N GLU A 107 -11.62 -12.53 -9.04
CA GLU A 107 -11.27 -12.65 -10.46
C GLU A 107 -10.57 -11.37 -10.89
N MET A 108 -9.42 -11.50 -11.55
CA MET A 108 -8.69 -10.36 -12.13
C MET A 108 -8.01 -10.77 -13.45
N PRO A 109 -7.63 -9.81 -14.31
CA PRO A 109 -6.79 -10.10 -15.48
C PRO A 109 -5.45 -10.70 -15.05
N ARG A 110 -4.93 -11.67 -15.81
CA ARG A 110 -3.59 -12.21 -15.57
C ARG A 110 -2.54 -11.21 -16.02
N THR A 111 -1.74 -10.75 -15.07
CA THR A 111 -0.66 -9.78 -15.29
C THR A 111 0.56 -10.44 -15.93
N ASP A 112 0.77 -11.74 -15.67
CA ASP A 112 1.80 -12.59 -16.27
C ASP A 112 1.49 -13.04 -17.70
N VAL A 113 0.21 -12.96 -18.11
CA VAL A 113 -0.25 -13.30 -19.47
C VAL A 113 -1.11 -12.16 -20.02
N PRO A 114 -0.49 -11.07 -20.53
CA PRO A 114 -1.24 -9.92 -21.05
C PRO A 114 -2.28 -10.30 -22.10
N GLY A 115 -3.52 -9.84 -21.91
CA GLY A 115 -4.66 -10.14 -22.78
C GLY A 115 -5.38 -11.46 -22.47
N ALA A 116 -4.95 -12.20 -21.43
CA ALA A 116 -5.72 -13.32 -20.91
C ALA A 116 -7.11 -12.86 -20.41
N PRO A 117 -8.12 -13.74 -20.44
CA PRO A 117 -9.42 -13.46 -19.85
C PRO A 117 -9.31 -13.21 -18.33
N MET A 118 -10.36 -12.61 -17.77
CA MET A 118 -10.57 -12.59 -16.32
C MET A 118 -10.41 -14.00 -15.77
N THR A 119 -9.52 -14.16 -14.81
CA THR A 119 -9.12 -15.47 -14.28
C THR A 119 -9.34 -15.48 -12.77
N ALA A 120 -9.98 -16.53 -12.28
CA ALA A 120 -10.15 -16.74 -10.85
C ALA A 120 -8.80 -16.97 -10.18
N PHE A 121 -8.59 -16.30 -9.05
CA PHE A 121 -7.39 -16.43 -8.25
C PHE A 121 -7.71 -16.82 -6.82
N GLU A 122 -6.72 -17.40 -6.15
CA GLU A 122 -6.72 -17.59 -4.71
C GLU A 122 -5.38 -17.17 -4.13
N GLU A 123 -5.42 -16.32 -3.13
CA GLU A 123 -4.26 -15.92 -2.32
C GLU A 123 -4.45 -16.39 -0.88
N VAL A 124 -3.42 -16.98 -0.29
CA VAL A 124 -3.43 -17.35 1.13
C VAL A 124 -2.58 -16.35 1.89
N TRP A 125 -3.15 -15.72 2.91
CA TRP A 125 -2.53 -14.64 3.66
C TRP A 125 -2.30 -15.03 5.12
N ARG A 126 -1.21 -14.52 5.69
CA ARG A 126 -0.90 -14.68 7.12
C ARG A 126 -0.54 -13.36 7.74
N GLU A 127 -1.17 -13.06 8.87
CA GLU A 127 -0.79 -11.94 9.73
C GLU A 127 0.59 -12.19 10.34
N LEU A 128 1.45 -11.18 10.24
CA LEU A 128 2.78 -11.13 10.79
C LEU A 128 2.79 -10.33 12.10
N PRO A 129 3.63 -10.71 13.06
CA PRO A 129 3.80 -9.90 14.26
C PRO A 129 4.54 -8.59 13.93
N PHE A 130 4.24 -7.55 14.70
CA PHE A 130 4.86 -6.25 14.50
C PHE A 130 6.32 -6.28 14.95
N ARG A 131 7.21 -5.73 14.11
CA ARG A 131 8.63 -5.56 14.43
C ARG A 131 8.76 -4.44 15.47
N GLU A 132 9.51 -4.71 16.54
CA GLU A 132 9.79 -3.68 17.55
C GLU A 132 10.46 -2.47 16.88
N GLY A 133 9.95 -1.28 17.15
CA GLY A 133 10.47 -0.03 16.62
C GLY A 133 11.42 0.68 17.59
N PRO A 134 11.86 1.89 17.23
CA PRO A 134 12.60 2.81 18.11
C PRO A 134 11.97 3.01 19.50
N GLU A 135 10.65 2.88 19.60
CA GLU A 135 9.92 3.04 20.86
C GLU A 135 10.19 1.86 21.81
N GLY A 136 10.55 0.68 21.30
CA GLY A 136 10.87 -0.52 22.08
C GLY A 136 9.73 -1.53 22.16
N ALA A 137 9.85 -2.48 23.09
CA ALA A 137 8.96 -3.63 23.15
C ALA A 137 7.51 -3.25 23.50
N LYS A 138 6.55 -3.85 22.75
CA LYS A 138 5.09 -3.75 22.95
C LYS A 138 4.48 -2.35 22.85
N LYS A 139 5.21 -1.39 22.30
CA LYS A 139 4.73 -0.04 22.04
C LYS A 139 5.31 0.47 20.74
N GLY A 140 4.62 1.40 20.12
CA GLY A 140 5.03 1.92 18.82
C GLY A 140 3.99 2.82 18.21
N ILE A 141 4.44 3.60 17.22
CA ILE A 141 3.57 4.39 16.38
C ILE A 141 3.44 3.75 15.00
N SER A 142 2.28 3.93 14.41
CA SER A 142 1.96 3.52 13.05
C SER A 142 1.28 4.67 12.33
N TRP A 143 1.59 4.88 11.07
CA TRP A 143 1.00 5.95 10.27
C TRP A 143 1.08 5.65 8.78
N ILE A 144 0.20 6.26 8.00
CA ILE A 144 0.30 6.34 6.54
C ILE A 144 0.21 7.80 6.12
N LEU A 145 1.11 8.22 5.24
CA LEU A 145 1.17 9.53 4.61
C LEU A 145 1.02 9.40 3.09
N GLU A 146 0.36 10.38 2.50
CA GLU A 146 0.23 10.54 1.05
C GLU A 146 0.72 11.92 0.63
N SER A 147 1.39 12.05 -0.51
CA SER A 147 1.77 13.35 -1.04
C SER A 147 0.55 14.25 -1.24
N ASP A 148 0.68 15.49 -0.77
CA ASP A 148 -0.30 16.53 -1.05
C ASP A 148 -0.03 17.10 -2.43
N ASP A 149 -0.69 16.53 -3.44
CA ASP A 149 -0.45 16.88 -4.86
C ASP A 149 -1.01 18.26 -5.26
N ALA A 150 -1.45 19.06 -4.29
CA ALA A 150 -2.25 20.27 -4.43
C ALA A 150 -3.56 20.01 -5.22
N PRO A 151 -4.56 20.92 -5.17
CA PRO A 151 -5.72 20.81 -6.03
C PRO A 151 -5.26 20.85 -7.50
N LEU A 152 -5.41 19.74 -8.20
CA LEU A 152 -5.20 19.69 -9.64
C LEU A 152 -6.24 20.59 -10.29
N ALA A 153 -5.79 21.71 -10.86
CA ALA A 153 -6.64 22.65 -11.59
C ALA A 153 -7.04 22.08 -12.96
N LEU A 154 -7.51 20.84 -13.00
CA LEU A 154 -7.97 20.19 -14.22
C LEU A 154 -9.44 20.50 -14.54
N GLY A 155 -10.25 20.91 -13.54
CA GLY A 155 -11.58 21.52 -13.72
C GLY A 155 -12.46 20.94 -14.85
N GLU A 156 -13.26 21.81 -15.48
CA GLU A 156 -13.96 21.53 -16.75
C GLU A 156 -13.11 22.01 -17.94
N GLN A 157 -11.82 21.69 -17.97
CA GLN A 157 -10.91 22.05 -19.07
C GLN A 157 -10.09 20.85 -19.52
N GLU A 158 -9.86 20.75 -20.82
CA GLU A 158 -8.94 19.76 -21.37
C GLU A 158 -7.53 20.14 -20.93
N GLY A 159 -6.82 19.17 -20.37
CA GLY A 159 -5.51 19.43 -19.81
C GLY A 159 -4.86 18.16 -19.28
N GLN A 160 -3.55 18.25 -19.14
CA GLN A 160 -2.71 17.20 -18.59
C GLN A 160 -1.82 17.81 -17.52
N VAL A 161 -1.81 17.22 -16.33
CA VAL A 161 -0.91 17.60 -15.25
C VAL A 161 -0.13 16.37 -14.81
N THR A 162 1.16 16.57 -14.56
CA THR A 162 2.04 15.53 -14.01
C THR A 162 2.31 15.82 -12.55
N VAL A 163 2.19 14.79 -11.70
CA VAL A 163 2.48 14.84 -10.27
C VAL A 163 3.43 13.72 -9.88
N THR A 164 4.27 13.96 -8.88
CA THR A 164 5.04 12.89 -8.24
C THR A 164 4.26 12.39 -7.04
N LYS A 165 3.52 11.29 -7.22
CA LYS A 165 2.74 10.64 -6.16
C LYS A 165 3.68 9.89 -5.22
N ILE A 166 3.54 10.11 -3.92
CA ILE A 166 4.31 9.39 -2.90
C ILE A 166 3.38 8.86 -1.82
N PHE A 167 3.52 7.59 -1.48
CA PHE A 167 2.93 7.00 -0.27
C PHE A 167 4.04 6.56 0.67
N MET A 168 3.86 6.78 1.96
CA MET A 168 4.76 6.29 2.99
C MET A 168 3.94 5.67 4.10
N GLY A 169 4.33 4.48 4.55
CA GLY A 169 3.70 3.77 5.64
C GLY A 169 4.74 3.31 6.65
N ARG A 170 4.50 3.61 7.91
CA ARG A 170 5.27 3.05 9.02
C ARG A 170 4.33 2.23 9.90
N LEU A 171 4.77 1.04 10.24
CA LEU A 171 4.14 0.18 11.22
C LEU A 171 5.22 -0.27 12.19
N TRP A 172 5.33 0.44 13.31
CA TRP A 172 6.38 0.27 14.32
C TRP A 172 7.78 0.28 13.69
N GLY A 173 8.49 -0.86 13.75
CA GLY A 173 9.82 -1.05 13.17
C GLY A 173 9.83 -1.46 11.69
N THR A 174 8.71 -1.40 10.99
CA THR A 174 8.62 -1.67 9.55
C THR A 174 8.22 -0.40 8.80
N TYR A 175 8.88 -0.12 7.68
CA TYR A 175 8.62 1.05 6.85
C TYR A 175 8.56 0.68 5.36
N LEU A 176 7.56 1.21 4.67
CA LEU A 176 7.42 1.17 3.22
C LEU A 176 7.26 2.58 2.66
N ALA A 177 7.82 2.82 1.48
CA ALA A 177 7.57 4.04 0.72
C ALA A 177 7.58 3.76 -0.77
N PHE A 178 6.63 4.37 -1.50
CA PHE A 178 6.50 4.28 -2.94
C PHE A 178 6.51 5.66 -3.56
N GLN A 179 7.11 5.78 -4.74
CA GLN A 179 7.08 6.96 -5.58
C GLN A 179 6.69 6.58 -7.01
N GLN A 180 5.78 7.36 -7.60
CA GLN A 180 5.37 7.20 -8.99
C GLN A 180 5.11 8.57 -9.62
N THR A 181 5.66 8.81 -10.80
CA THR A 181 5.24 9.97 -11.60
C THR A 181 3.94 9.64 -12.28
N GLN A 182 2.87 10.36 -11.95
CA GLN A 182 1.53 10.16 -12.51
C GLN A 182 1.13 11.31 -13.42
N THR A 183 0.48 10.97 -14.51
CA THR A 183 -0.16 11.90 -15.45
C THR A 183 -1.66 11.82 -15.27
N HIS A 184 -2.28 12.97 -15.00
CA HIS A 184 -3.72 13.11 -14.86
C HIS A 184 -4.22 13.93 -16.05
N SER A 185 -5.06 13.32 -16.88
CA SER A 185 -5.61 13.92 -18.10
C SER A 185 -7.11 14.05 -17.97
N SER A 186 -7.62 15.28 -18.10
CA SER A 186 -9.06 15.56 -18.13
C SER A 186 -9.56 15.57 -19.57
N GLN A 187 -10.61 14.78 -19.86
CA GLN A 187 -11.20 14.67 -21.19
C GLN A 187 -12.73 14.51 -21.09
N LYS A 188 -13.45 14.97 -22.11
CA LYS A 188 -14.88 14.64 -22.26
C LYS A 188 -15.05 13.30 -22.95
N ASP A 189 -15.95 12.48 -22.43
CA ASP A 189 -16.42 11.31 -23.16
C ASP A 189 -17.38 11.69 -24.30
N GLU A 190 -17.83 10.71 -25.08
CA GLU A 190 -18.77 10.91 -26.20
C GLU A 190 -20.11 11.52 -25.76
N SER A 191 -20.46 11.41 -24.48
CA SER A 191 -21.66 12.01 -23.88
C SER A 191 -21.45 13.43 -23.35
N GLY A 192 -20.22 13.96 -23.46
CA GLY A 192 -19.85 15.29 -23.00
C GLY A 192 -19.55 15.37 -21.49
N VAL A 193 -19.48 14.23 -20.81
CA VAL A 193 -19.17 14.14 -19.37
C VAL A 193 -17.66 14.17 -19.19
N TRP A 194 -17.19 15.03 -18.29
CA TRP A 194 -15.78 15.10 -17.93
C TRP A 194 -15.35 13.87 -17.13
N SER A 195 -14.22 13.28 -17.53
CA SER A 195 -13.56 12.18 -16.82
C SER A 195 -12.08 12.48 -16.67
N VAL A 196 -11.50 12.07 -15.55
CA VAL A 196 -10.05 12.14 -15.32
C VAL A 196 -9.46 10.76 -15.54
N LYS A 197 -8.62 10.63 -16.57
CA LYS A 197 -7.80 9.45 -16.79
C LYS A 197 -6.47 9.63 -16.07
N ARG A 198 -6.05 8.60 -15.34
CA ARG A 198 -4.77 8.57 -14.64
C ARG A 198 -3.88 7.51 -15.25
N SER A 199 -2.60 7.83 -15.44
CA SER A 199 -1.55 6.87 -15.78
C SER A 199 -0.30 7.16 -14.97
N GLY A 200 0.52 6.15 -14.73
CA GLY A 200 1.75 6.21 -13.96
C GLY A 200 2.95 5.71 -14.76
N SER A 201 4.12 6.26 -14.42
CA SER A 201 5.41 5.69 -14.79
C SER A 201 5.70 4.41 -13.99
N GLU A 202 6.88 3.83 -14.21
CA GLU A 202 7.44 2.84 -13.29
C GLU A 202 7.44 3.36 -11.84
N VAL A 203 7.21 2.45 -10.91
CA VAL A 203 7.21 2.72 -9.46
C VAL A 203 8.62 2.53 -8.92
N SER A 204 9.03 3.45 -8.05
CA SER A 204 10.19 3.27 -7.18
C SER A 204 9.71 2.95 -5.78
N ALA A 205 10.35 1.98 -5.12
CA ALA A 205 9.94 1.50 -3.81
C ALA A 205 11.12 1.35 -2.86
N ARG A 206 10.83 1.52 -1.58
CA ARG A 206 11.75 1.34 -0.47
C ARG A 206 11.07 0.54 0.63
N ARG A 207 11.80 -0.42 1.21
CA ARG A 207 11.45 -1.13 2.44
C ARG A 207 12.59 -1.00 3.43
N GLU A 208 12.29 -0.51 4.63
CA GLU A 208 13.25 -0.43 5.73
C GLU A 208 12.72 -1.15 6.96
N GLU A 209 13.63 -1.73 7.71
CA GLU A 209 13.34 -2.45 8.94
C GLU A 209 14.22 -1.96 10.08
N TRP A 210 13.63 -1.83 11.26
CA TRP A 210 14.33 -1.45 12.47
C TRP A 210 15.03 -2.66 13.11
N SER A 211 16.29 -2.43 13.49
CA SER A 211 17.06 -3.33 14.35
C SER A 211 17.59 -2.53 15.55
N SER A 212 18.78 -1.94 15.41
CA SER A 212 19.33 -0.90 16.29
C SER A 212 19.24 0.50 15.65
N ARG A 213 18.95 0.52 14.35
CA ARG A 213 18.74 1.66 13.46
C ARG A 213 17.83 1.20 12.32
N TRP A 214 17.38 2.12 11.49
CA TRP A 214 16.69 1.78 10.24
C TRP A 214 17.68 1.22 9.21
N GLU A 215 17.38 0.05 8.68
CA GLU A 215 18.20 -0.65 7.69
C GLU A 215 17.39 -0.90 6.42
N GLU A 216 18.00 -0.64 5.28
CA GLU A 216 17.38 -0.89 3.97
C GLU A 216 17.31 -2.40 3.72
N LYS A 217 16.09 -2.89 3.47
CA LYS A 217 15.87 -4.23 2.93
C LYS A 217 15.72 -4.18 1.41
N TYR A 218 14.96 -3.20 0.90
CA TYR A 218 14.81 -2.96 -0.53
C TYR A 218 14.91 -1.46 -0.84
N VAL A 219 15.59 -1.14 -1.94
CA VAL A 219 15.63 0.18 -2.59
C VAL A 219 15.66 -0.10 -4.09
N VAL A 220 14.53 0.10 -4.77
CA VAL A 220 14.31 -0.41 -6.13
C VAL A 220 13.53 0.59 -6.99
N GLY A 221 13.60 0.40 -8.30
CA GLY A 221 12.99 1.28 -9.30
C GLY A 221 13.89 2.46 -9.70
N PRO A 222 13.50 3.22 -10.73
CA PRO A 222 14.35 4.23 -11.37
C PRO A 222 14.81 5.35 -10.43
N ASP A 223 13.96 5.73 -9.47
CA ASP A 223 14.19 6.81 -8.51
C ASP A 223 14.32 6.28 -7.07
N GLY A 224 14.68 5.00 -6.89
CA GLY A 224 14.71 4.34 -5.57
C GLY A 224 15.55 5.09 -4.52
N ALA A 225 16.65 5.71 -4.95
CA ALA A 225 17.51 6.52 -4.08
C ALA A 225 16.82 7.79 -3.56
N ASP A 226 15.86 8.33 -4.31
CA ASP A 226 15.13 9.56 -3.99
C ASP A 226 13.85 9.28 -3.18
N VAL A 227 13.42 8.02 -3.09
CA VAL A 227 12.30 7.62 -2.24
C VAL A 227 12.64 7.92 -0.77
N PRO A 228 11.78 8.68 -0.03
CA PRO A 228 12.05 9.09 1.34
C PRO A 228 12.43 7.92 2.27
N SER A 229 13.37 8.17 3.19
CA SER A 229 13.96 7.17 4.07
C SER A 229 13.80 7.52 5.54
N MET A 230 13.59 6.51 6.39
CA MET A 230 13.53 6.65 7.84
C MET A 230 14.92 6.73 8.49
N LYS A 231 16.02 6.49 7.76
CA LYS A 231 17.41 6.49 8.29
C LYS A 231 17.75 7.72 9.14
N ASN A 232 17.24 8.89 8.77
CA ASN A 232 17.48 10.15 9.48
C ASN A 232 16.30 10.58 10.37
N GLY A 233 15.21 9.80 10.39
CA GLY A 233 13.95 10.16 11.00
C GLY A 233 13.25 11.35 10.34
N TYR A 234 12.04 11.64 10.80
CA TYR A 234 11.28 12.82 10.38
C TYR A 234 11.07 13.79 11.53
N SER A 235 11.25 15.09 11.27
CA SER A 235 11.08 16.12 12.30
C SER A 235 9.63 16.15 12.81
N GLY A 236 9.46 16.02 14.12
CA GLY A 236 8.15 16.04 14.77
C GLY A 236 7.31 14.78 14.54
N GLU A 237 7.90 13.70 14.00
CA GLU A 237 7.22 12.42 13.82
C GLU A 237 6.52 11.98 15.12
N GLY A 238 5.28 11.51 14.99
CA GLY A 238 4.50 11.03 16.13
C GLY A 238 4.08 12.13 17.10
N MET A 239 4.18 13.42 16.73
CA MET A 239 3.75 14.56 17.54
C MET A 239 2.84 15.52 16.76
N GLY A 240 1.98 16.23 17.48
CA GLY A 240 1.15 17.30 16.92
C GLY A 240 0.33 16.83 15.72
N LYS A 241 0.52 17.49 14.57
CA LYS A 241 -0.23 17.24 13.32
C LYS A 241 -0.12 15.80 12.81
N TRP A 242 0.98 15.10 13.10
CA TRP A 242 1.14 13.69 12.71
C TRP A 242 0.05 12.78 13.29
N ARG A 243 -0.57 13.18 14.40
CA ARG A 243 -1.58 12.39 15.12
C ARG A 243 -3.01 12.63 14.61
N ILE A 244 -3.19 13.48 13.61
CA ILE A 244 -4.52 13.95 13.19
C ILE A 244 -4.70 13.60 11.70
N PRO A 245 -5.46 12.54 11.37
CA PRO A 245 -5.82 12.26 9.98
C PRO A 245 -6.45 13.49 9.29
N GLY A 246 -6.01 13.78 8.07
CA GLY A 246 -6.38 14.94 7.27
C GLY A 246 -5.46 16.16 7.43
N GLU A 247 -4.68 16.24 8.51
CA GLU A 247 -3.69 17.32 8.66
C GLU A 247 -2.50 17.14 7.71
N LYS A 248 -1.78 18.24 7.48
CA LYS A 248 -0.59 18.28 6.63
C LYS A 248 0.70 18.37 7.44
N VAL A 249 1.67 17.56 7.05
CA VAL A 249 3.05 17.57 7.58
C VAL A 249 4.03 17.83 6.43
N VAL A 250 5.19 18.38 6.75
CA VAL A 250 6.24 18.68 5.75
C VAL A 250 7.43 17.77 5.99
N ILE A 251 7.82 17.02 4.96
CA ILE A 251 8.97 16.13 4.97
C ILE A 251 9.85 16.53 3.79
N GLN A 252 11.11 16.89 4.07
CA GLN A 252 12.10 17.27 3.05
C GLN A 252 11.59 18.36 2.09
N GLY A 253 10.83 19.33 2.61
CA GLY A 253 10.27 20.43 1.82
C GLY A 253 9.00 20.10 1.03
N LYS A 254 8.51 18.85 1.08
CA LYS A 254 7.27 18.41 0.43
C LYS A 254 6.14 18.25 1.46
N SER A 255 4.94 18.65 1.07
CA SER A 255 3.71 18.53 1.88
C SER A 255 3.12 17.13 1.73
N PHE A 256 2.67 16.57 2.85
CA PHE A 256 2.02 15.26 2.93
C PHE A 256 0.77 15.34 3.81
N ILE A 257 -0.27 14.62 3.40
CA ILE A 257 -1.50 14.45 4.16
C ILE A 257 -1.33 13.22 5.08
N VAL A 258 -1.63 13.39 6.36
CA VAL A 258 -1.75 12.28 7.30
C VAL A 258 -3.00 11.50 6.95
N ARG A 259 -2.87 10.27 6.45
CA ARG A 259 -4.01 9.44 6.09
C ARG A 259 -4.51 8.62 7.26
N ALA A 260 -3.60 8.11 8.07
CA ALA A 260 -3.91 7.37 9.27
C ALA A 260 -2.79 7.50 10.29
N PHE A 261 -3.14 7.38 11.58
CA PHE A 261 -2.20 7.37 12.69
C PHE A 261 -2.74 6.50 13.83
N GLU A 262 -1.88 5.71 14.46
CA GLU A 262 -2.14 4.95 15.67
C GLU A 262 -0.91 4.95 16.59
N GLU A 263 -1.14 4.92 17.89
CA GLU A 263 -0.10 4.70 18.90
C GLU A 263 -0.57 3.65 19.90
N ILE A 264 0.29 2.69 20.20
CA ILE A 264 0.13 1.71 21.27
C ILE A 264 1.21 1.98 22.32
N GLN A 265 0.81 2.05 23.59
CA GLN A 265 1.67 2.37 24.73
C GLN A 265 1.84 1.19 25.69
#